data_AF-A0A2D9E9W7-F1
#
_entry.id   AF-A0A2D9E9W7-F1
#
_cell.length_a   1.000
_cell.length_b   1.000
_cell.length_c   1.000
_cell.angle_alpha   90.00
_cell.angle_beta   90.00
_cell.angle_gamma   90.00
#
_symmetry.space_group_name_H-M   'P 1'
#
loop_
_entity.id
_entity.type
_entity.pdbx_description
1 polymer ?
#
loop_
_entity_poly.entity_id
_entity_poly.type
_entity_poly.pdbx_seq_one_letter_code
_entity_poly.pdbx_strand_id
1 'polypeptide(L)'
;MFCQECGKQITKSGPICLKCGVPTGGNVGQHYTPTGGNVGQHYTNVHVNMHQPPKSRITFILLGFFLGGFGVHNFYAGYTGRGIAQLMIFFFGWLLIFIPNLLVTIWIIVEIITVNKDSNGVQMI
;
A
#
# COMPACT_ATOMS: atom_id res chain seq x y z
N MET A 1 1.59 24.74 24.46
CA MET A 1 1.55 26.04 23.79
C MET A 1 0.12 26.55 23.84
N PHE A 2 -0.09 27.86 23.89
CA PHE A 2 -1.41 28.49 23.88
C PHE A 2 -1.59 29.25 22.57
N CYS A 3 -2.82 29.33 22.06
CA CYS A 3 -3.14 30.14 20.89
C CYS A 3 -2.95 31.64 21.23
N GLN A 4 -2.23 32.37 20.39
CA GLN A 4 -1.95 33.81 20.58
C GLN A 4 -3.20 34.69 20.45
N GLU A 5 -4.22 34.20 19.71
CA GLU A 5 -5.45 34.97 19.46
C GLU A 5 -6.55 34.70 20.50
N CYS A 6 -6.67 33.45 21.02
CA CYS A 6 -7.77 33.09 21.92
C CYS A 6 -7.34 32.57 23.30
N GLY A 7 -6.04 32.46 23.57
CA GLY A 7 -5.49 32.09 24.88
C GLY A 7 -5.76 30.65 25.34
N LYS A 8 -6.36 29.79 24.50
CA LYS A 8 -6.62 28.37 24.85
C LYS A 8 -5.45 27.46 24.50
N GLN A 9 -5.33 26.35 25.23
CA GLN A 9 -4.27 25.36 24.99
C GLN A 9 -4.44 24.70 23.62
N ILE A 10 -3.33 24.57 22.90
CA ILE A 10 -3.22 23.84 21.64
C ILE A 10 -2.31 22.63 21.85
N THR A 11 -2.67 21.52 21.20
CA THR A 11 -1.84 20.31 21.13
C THR A 11 -0.49 20.70 20.54
N LYS A 12 0.60 20.22 21.17
CA LYS A 12 1.96 20.44 20.66
C LYS A 12 2.00 19.87 19.23
N SER A 13 2.13 20.74 18.22
CA SER A 13 2.15 20.42 16.77
C SER A 13 0.81 20.37 16.03
N GLY A 14 -0.30 20.86 16.59
CA GLY A 14 -1.51 21.11 15.80
C GLY A 14 -1.29 22.28 14.82
N PRO A 15 -1.63 22.19 13.52
CA PRO A 15 -1.44 23.29 12.56
C PRO A 15 -2.54 24.36 12.60
N ILE A 16 -3.66 24.06 13.25
CA ILE A 16 -4.80 24.98 13.39
C ILE A 16 -5.36 24.89 14.81
N CYS A 17 -5.79 26.03 15.37
CA CYS A 17 -6.48 26.04 16.64
C CYS A 17 -7.92 25.52 16.48
N LEU A 18 -8.26 24.39 17.09
CA LEU A 18 -9.62 23.79 17.07
C LEU A 18 -10.71 24.64 17.75
N LYS A 19 -10.35 25.75 18.41
CA LYS A 19 -11.28 26.63 19.14
C LYS A 19 -11.60 27.93 18.42
N CYS A 20 -10.64 28.56 17.76
CA CYS A 20 -10.86 29.81 17.03
C CYS A 20 -10.53 29.73 15.53
N GLY A 21 -9.97 28.63 15.04
CA GLY A 21 -9.69 28.42 13.62
C GLY A 21 -8.47 29.15 13.06
N VAL A 22 -7.72 29.89 13.87
CA VAL A 22 -6.51 30.59 13.39
C VAL A 22 -5.35 29.60 13.22
N PRO A 23 -4.51 29.78 12.17
CA PRO A 23 -3.32 28.97 11.97
C PRO A 23 -2.31 29.25 13.09
N THR A 24 -1.73 28.19 13.64
CA THR A 24 -0.67 28.32 14.65
C THR A 24 0.66 28.24 13.91
N GLY A 25 1.45 29.32 13.95
CA GLY A 25 2.70 29.50 13.19
C GLY A 25 3.86 28.55 13.52
N GLY A 26 3.59 27.31 13.92
CA GLY A 26 4.57 26.24 13.99
C GLY A 26 4.97 25.79 12.58
N ASN A 27 6.21 25.35 12.41
CA ASN A 27 6.72 24.83 11.14
C ASN A 27 5.85 23.66 10.68
N VAL A 28 5.00 23.92 9.69
CA VAL A 28 4.11 22.94 9.08
C VAL A 28 4.95 22.05 8.17
N GLY A 29 5.48 20.96 8.73
CA GLY A 29 5.79 19.78 7.95
C GLY A 29 4.47 19.18 7.47
N GLN A 30 4.08 19.56 6.26
CA GLN A 30 3.24 18.82 5.31
C GLN A 30 1.98 18.08 5.85
N HIS A 31 0.84 18.56 5.35
CA HIS A 31 -0.47 17.89 5.28
C HIS A 31 -1.25 17.68 6.59
N TYR A 32 -1.95 18.74 6.99
CA TYR A 32 -3.22 18.63 7.68
C TYR A 32 -4.29 19.35 6.87
N THR A 33 -5.36 18.64 6.51
CA THR A 33 -6.57 19.23 5.95
C THR A 33 -7.61 19.36 7.06
N PRO A 34 -7.92 20.58 7.53
CA PRO A 34 -9.13 20.86 8.26
C PRO A 34 -10.23 21.21 7.25
N THR A 35 -11.44 20.67 7.37
CA THR A 35 -12.56 21.38 6.77
C THR A 35 -13.82 21.32 7.62
N GLY A 36 -14.16 22.51 8.11
CA GLY A 36 -15.51 22.97 8.39
C GLY A 36 -15.50 24.49 8.22
N GLY A 37 -15.66 25.00 7.00
CA GLY A 37 -15.74 26.43 6.71
C GLY A 37 -15.37 26.81 5.27
N ASN A 38 -16.19 27.64 4.63
CA ASN A 38 -16.18 27.99 3.21
C ASN A 38 -14.87 28.63 2.73
N VAL A 39 -14.17 27.98 1.78
CA VAL A 39 -12.97 28.49 1.10
C VAL A 39 -13.24 28.51 -0.40
N GLY A 40 -12.91 29.62 -1.05
CA GLY A 40 -13.06 29.83 -2.49
C GLY A 40 -12.37 28.72 -3.29
N GLN A 41 -13.12 28.17 -4.24
CA GLN A 41 -12.73 27.02 -5.05
C GLN A 41 -11.66 27.42 -6.07
N HIS A 42 -10.39 27.28 -5.68
CA HIS A 42 -9.34 26.95 -6.65
C HIS A 42 -9.32 25.43 -6.80
N TYR A 43 -9.88 24.96 -7.91
CA TYR A 43 -9.87 23.54 -8.30
C TYR A 43 -8.46 23.13 -8.71
N THR A 44 -7.57 22.94 -7.75
CA THR A 44 -6.38 22.14 -8.00
C THR A 44 -6.79 20.68 -7.87
N ASN A 45 -6.47 19.89 -8.89
CA ASN A 45 -6.68 18.45 -8.86
C ASN A 45 -5.73 17.88 -7.80
N VAL A 46 -6.18 17.84 -6.54
CA VAL A 46 -5.46 17.15 -5.47
C VAL A 46 -5.58 15.66 -5.77
N HIS A 47 -4.58 15.15 -6.49
CA HIS A 47 -4.36 13.71 -6.58
C HIS A 47 -3.93 13.22 -5.20
N VAL A 48 -4.92 12.90 -4.37
CA VAL A 48 -4.71 12.06 -3.19
C VAL A 48 -4.17 10.73 -3.69
N ASN A 49 -2.87 10.54 -3.56
CA ASN A 49 -2.24 9.24 -3.74
C ASN A 49 -2.76 8.37 -2.60
N MET A 50 -3.79 7.56 -2.89
CA MET A 50 -4.32 6.61 -1.93
C MET A 50 -3.23 5.58 -1.64
N HIS A 51 -2.39 5.90 -0.66
CA HIS A 51 -1.38 5.00 -0.14
C HIS A 51 -2.12 3.76 0.36
N GLN A 52 -2.06 2.69 -0.43
CA GLN A 52 -2.64 1.41 -0.06
C GLN A 52 -1.97 0.96 1.23
N PRO A 53 -2.74 0.49 2.23
CA PRO A 53 -2.15 0.00 3.47
C PRO A 53 -1.13 -1.10 3.12
N PRO A 54 0.03 -1.12 3.80
CA PRO A 54 1.06 -2.10 3.54
C PRO A 54 0.51 -3.53 3.73
N LYS A 55 0.78 -4.40 2.75
CA LYS A 55 0.33 -5.79 2.75
C LYS A 55 1.22 -6.64 3.65
N SER A 56 0.70 -7.76 4.17
CA SER A 56 1.48 -8.63 5.04
C SER A 56 2.41 -9.55 4.27
N ARG A 57 3.70 -9.53 4.60
CA ARG A 57 4.71 -10.42 4.02
C ARG A 57 4.48 -11.88 4.44
N ILE A 58 4.05 -12.12 5.67
CA ILE A 58 3.74 -13.46 6.16
C ILE A 58 2.59 -14.07 5.34
N THR A 59 1.52 -13.32 5.09
CA THR A 59 0.43 -13.77 4.23
C THR A 59 0.92 -14.10 2.82
N PHE A 60 1.77 -13.25 2.22
CA PHE A 60 2.37 -13.51 0.92
C PHE A 60 3.16 -14.84 0.90
N ILE A 61 4.01 -15.09 1.91
CA ILE A 61 4.81 -16.31 2.03
C ILE A 61 3.90 -17.55 2.21
N LEU A 62 2.88 -17.48 3.07
CA LEU A 62 1.96 -18.59 3.31
C LEU A 62 1.15 -18.92 2.04
N LEU A 63 0.61 -17.90 1.36
CA LEU A 63 -0.08 -18.09 0.09
C LEU A 63 0.85 -18.71 -0.96
N GLY A 64 2.13 -18.33 -0.96
CA GLY A 64 3.12 -18.87 -1.88
C GLY A 64 3.48 -20.32 -1.56
N PHE A 65 3.60 -20.69 -0.28
CA PHE A 65 3.91 -22.05 0.12
C PHE A 65 2.73 -23.02 -0.13
N PHE A 66 1.51 -22.64 0.25
CA PHE A 66 0.35 -23.53 0.15
C PHE A 66 -0.35 -23.47 -1.22
N LEU A 67 -0.48 -22.28 -1.81
CA LEU A 67 -1.22 -22.03 -3.06
C LEU A 67 -0.29 -21.49 -4.17
N GLY A 68 1.02 -21.72 -4.06
CA GLY A 68 2.03 -21.22 -4.98
C GLY A 68 1.83 -21.65 -6.42
N GLY A 69 1.55 -22.93 -6.64
CA GLY A 69 1.36 -23.49 -7.99
C GLY A 69 0.24 -22.82 -8.78
N PHE A 70 -0.77 -22.26 -8.09
CA PHE A 70 -1.87 -21.51 -8.70
C PHE A 70 -1.54 -20.01 -8.93
N GLY A 71 -0.44 -19.51 -8.34
CA GLY A 71 -0.02 -18.11 -8.45
C GLY A 71 -0.76 -17.11 -7.54
N VAL A 72 -1.46 -17.58 -6.50
CA VAL A 72 -2.31 -16.73 -5.64
C VAL A 72 -1.51 -15.65 -4.88
N HIS A 73 -0.29 -15.96 -4.45
CA HIS A 73 0.61 -14.98 -3.82
C HIS A 73 0.96 -13.81 -4.75
N ASN A 74 1.10 -14.06 -6.05
CA ASN A 74 1.36 -13.01 -7.03
C ASN A 74 0.14 -12.12 -7.26
N PHE A 75 -1.07 -12.68 -7.23
CA PHE A 75 -2.29 -11.88 -7.20
C PHE A 75 -2.40 -11.04 -5.92
N TYR A 76 -2.01 -11.59 -4.77
CA TYR A 76 -1.99 -10.87 -3.49
C TYR A 76 -1.03 -9.66 -3.51
N ALA A 77 0.17 -9.84 -4.07
CA ALA A 77 1.11 -8.74 -4.26
C ALA A 77 0.67 -7.75 -5.38
N GLY A 78 -0.36 -8.09 -6.16
CA GLY A 78 -0.86 -7.31 -7.29
C GLY A 78 -0.06 -7.50 -8.58
N TYR A 79 0.82 -8.50 -8.63
CA TYR A 79 1.50 -8.94 -9.85
C TYR A 79 0.58 -9.86 -10.68
N THR A 80 -0.54 -9.31 -11.15
CA THR A 80 -1.57 -10.05 -11.89
C THR A 80 -1.01 -10.78 -13.12
N GLY A 81 -0.10 -10.16 -13.86
CA GLY A 81 0.54 -10.80 -15.02
C GLY A 81 1.33 -12.06 -14.67
N ARG A 82 2.06 -12.05 -13.54
CA ARG A 82 2.80 -13.23 -13.06
C ARG A 82 1.85 -14.32 -12.56
N GLY A 83 0.81 -13.93 -11.83
CA GLY A 83 -0.23 -14.85 -11.36
C GLY A 83 -0.95 -15.55 -12.53
N ILE A 84 -1.33 -14.81 -13.57
CA ILE A 84 -1.96 -15.38 -14.78
C ILE A 84 -1.00 -16.34 -15.49
N ALA A 85 0.27 -15.97 -15.63
CA ALA A 85 1.27 -16.85 -16.25
C ALA A 85 1.41 -18.17 -15.49
N GLN A 86 1.51 -18.13 -14.15
CA GLN A 86 1.55 -19.33 -13.31
C GLN A 86 0.27 -20.17 -13.44
N LEU A 87 -0.90 -19.53 -13.44
CA LEU A 87 -2.18 -20.22 -13.60
C LEU A 87 -2.26 -20.93 -14.96
N MET A 88 -1.85 -20.27 -16.06
CA MET A 88 -1.78 -20.88 -17.38
C MET A 88 -0.78 -22.05 -17.40
N ILE A 89 0.42 -21.90 -16.82
CA ILE A 89 1.41 -22.99 -16.74
C ILE A 89 0.87 -24.15 -15.92
N PHE A 90 0.11 -23.89 -14.86
CA PHE A 90 -0.49 -24.95 -14.05
C PHE A 90 -1.52 -25.76 -14.86
N PHE A 91 -2.43 -25.09 -15.57
CA PHE A 91 -3.46 -25.75 -16.39
C PHE A 91 -2.88 -26.47 -17.62
N PHE A 92 -1.95 -25.85 -18.35
CA PHE A 92 -1.33 -26.44 -19.54
C PHE A 92 -0.13 -27.34 -19.23
N GLY A 93 0.46 -27.24 -18.04
CA GLY A 93 1.63 -28.01 -17.61
C GLY A 93 1.34 -29.49 -17.43
N TRP A 94 0.07 -29.85 -17.15
CA TRP A 94 -0.38 -31.24 -17.17
C TRP A 94 -0.24 -31.88 -18.56
N LEU A 95 -0.45 -31.10 -19.64
CA LEU A 95 -0.32 -31.58 -21.02
C LEU A 95 1.15 -31.85 -21.41
N LEU A 96 2.10 -31.21 -20.72
CA LEU A 96 3.55 -31.27 -20.98
C LEU A 96 4.30 -32.14 -19.94
N ILE A 97 3.69 -33.23 -19.47
CA ILE A 97 4.34 -34.24 -18.60
C ILE A 97 4.83 -33.63 -17.26
N PHE A 98 4.16 -32.59 -16.75
CA PHE A 98 4.47 -31.92 -15.46
C PHE A 98 5.85 -31.25 -15.33
N ILE A 99 6.73 -31.34 -16.32
CA ILE A 99 8.03 -30.67 -16.32
C ILE A 99 7.90 -29.16 -16.04
N PRO A 100 6.93 -28.43 -16.63
CA PRO A 100 6.76 -27.00 -16.35
C PRO A 100 6.39 -26.71 -14.89
N ASN A 101 5.65 -27.60 -14.23
CA ASN A 101 5.24 -27.43 -12.84
C ASN A 101 6.44 -27.50 -11.88
N LEU A 102 7.46 -28.33 -12.18
CA LEU A 102 8.67 -28.39 -11.37
C LEU A 102 9.48 -27.07 -11.42
N LEU A 103 9.58 -26.47 -12.61
CA LEU A 103 10.23 -25.17 -12.79
C LEU A 103 9.47 -24.06 -12.07
N VAL A 104 8.13 -24.11 -12.08
CA VAL A 104 7.29 -23.16 -11.34
C VAL A 104 7.51 -23.29 -9.82
N THR A 105 7.70 -24.48 -9.28
CA THR A 105 8.01 -24.65 -7.85
C THR A 105 9.31 -23.94 -7.47
N ILE A 106 10.36 -24.07 -8.29
CA ILE A 106 11.63 -23.35 -8.06
C ILE A 106 11.42 -21.84 -8.16
N TRP A 107 10.69 -21.38 -9.18
CA TRP A 107 10.31 -19.98 -9.34
C TRP A 107 9.64 -19.44 -8.08
N ILE A 108 8.62 -20.14 -7.56
CA ILE A 108 7.86 -19.74 -6.37
C ILE A 108 8.78 -19.55 -5.16
N ILE A 109 9.71 -20.48 -4.92
CA ILE A 109 10.65 -20.39 -3.80
C ILE A 109 11.53 -19.14 -3.94
N VAL A 110 12.08 -18.91 -5.13
CA VAL A 110 12.90 -17.72 -5.41
C VAL A 110 12.08 -16.44 -5.19
N GLU A 111 10.83 -16.41 -5.64
CA GLU A 111 9.97 -15.23 -5.56
C GLU A 111 9.61 -14.90 -4.10
N ILE A 112 9.22 -15.89 -3.31
CA ILE A 112 8.89 -15.73 -1.87
C ILE A 112 10.09 -15.18 -1.07
N ILE A 113 11.32 -15.58 -1.42
CA ILE A 113 12.54 -15.16 -0.71
C ILE A 113 12.96 -13.75 -1.16
N THR A 114 12.90 -13.47 -2.46
CA THR A 114 13.48 -12.24 -3.05
C THR A 114 12.52 -11.06 -3.09
N VAL A 115 11.21 -11.30 -3.20
CA VAL A 115 10.20 -10.24 -3.33
C VAL A 115 9.74 -9.75 -1.97
N ASN A 116 10.00 -8.47 -1.71
CA ASN A 116 9.60 -7.79 -0.47
C ASN A 116 8.69 -6.58 -0.72
N LYS A 117 8.33 -6.33 -1.98
CA LYS A 117 7.51 -5.21 -2.40
C LYS A 117 6.31 -5.70 -3.17
N ASP A 118 5.23 -4.93 -3.10
CA ASP A 118 4.06 -5.15 -3.92
C ASP A 118 4.19 -4.45 -5.29
N SER A 119 3.20 -4.65 -6.15
CA SER A 119 3.09 -4.00 -7.47
C SER A 119 3.05 -2.47 -7.43
N ASN A 120 2.66 -1.88 -6.30
CA ASN A 120 2.65 -0.43 -6.09
C ASN A 120 3.99 0.07 -5.51
N GLY A 121 4.97 -0.81 -5.32
CA GLY A 121 6.27 -0.48 -4.75
C GLY A 121 6.29 -0.34 -3.23
N VAL A 122 5.18 -0.63 -2.55
CA VAL A 122 5.06 -0.58 -1.08
C VAL A 122 5.71 -1.84 -0.49
N GLN A 123 6.49 -1.67 0.57
CA GLN A 123 7.11 -2.82 1.25
C GLN A 123 6.07 -3.63 2.00
N MET A 124 6.15 -4.95 1.87
CA MET A 124 5.32 -5.88 2.62
C MET A 124 5.90 -6.04 4.02
N ILE A 125 5.06 -5.88 5.04
CA ILE A 125 5.46 -5.90 6.47
C ILE A 125 5.08 -7.21 7.18
#